data_AF-A0A9D1BWK7-F1
#
_entry.id   AF-A0A9D1BWK7-F1
#
_cell.length_a   1.000
_cell.length_b   1.000
_cell.length_c   1.000
_cell.angle_alpha   90.00
_cell.angle_beta   90.00
_cell.angle_gamma   90.00
#
_symmetry.space_group_name_H-M   'P 1'
#
loop_
_entity.id
_entity.type
_entity.pdbx_description
1 polymer ?
#
loop_
_entity_poly.entity_id
_entity_poly.type
_entity_poly.pdbx_seq_one_letter_code
_entity_poly.pdbx_strand_id
1 'polypeptide(L)'
;MIQKRQHIVSSHILMEFLLLNISITVVFYAKNYDIFSTSRVYDSIEDILTLAAIFNLIWGLIVLLNGELDLYVTSRIKKRIKYIVLNTFLFVGMASTVAILLKLEYFNRTSFLLPIFLFSFLNLTFFYLL
;
A
#
# COMPACT_ATOMS: atom_id res chain seq x y z
N MET A 1 28.97 -10.41 4.89
CA MET A 1 27.63 -10.87 5.34
C MET A 1 26.55 -9.77 5.33
N ILE A 2 26.90 -8.49 5.51
CA ILE A 2 25.93 -7.36 5.58
C ILE A 2 25.19 -7.11 4.24
N GLN A 3 25.90 -7.22 3.10
CA GLN A 3 25.34 -7.00 1.76
C GLN A 3 24.16 -7.91 1.39
N LYS A 4 24.18 -9.19 1.82
CA LYS A 4 23.07 -10.13 1.53
C LYS A 4 21.77 -9.75 2.26
N ARG A 5 21.84 -9.25 3.50
CA ARG A 5 20.65 -8.83 4.25
C ARG A 5 20.02 -7.58 3.67
N GLN A 6 20.84 -6.59 3.28
CA GLN A 6 20.38 -5.36 2.64
C GLN A 6 19.67 -5.66 1.31
N HIS A 7 20.18 -6.60 0.52
CA HIS A 7 19.55 -7.00 -0.73
C HIS A 7 18.15 -7.61 -0.51
N ILE A 8 17.99 -8.52 0.46
CA ILE A 8 16.70 -9.16 0.77
C ILE A 8 15.65 -8.11 1.17
N VAL A 9 16.04 -7.19 2.05
CA VAL A 9 15.15 -6.11 2.50
C VAL A 9 14.78 -5.18 1.36
N SER A 10 15.75 -4.80 0.52
CA SER A 10 15.47 -3.99 -0.67
C SER A 10 14.51 -4.70 -1.64
N SER A 11 14.66 -6.01 -1.85
CA SER A 11 13.75 -6.79 -2.71
C SER A 11 12.34 -6.84 -2.13
N HIS A 12 12.19 -7.00 -0.82
CA HIS A 12 10.89 -6.99 -0.15
C HIS A 12 10.23 -5.61 -0.25
N ILE A 13 10.95 -4.52 -0.01
CA ILE A 13 10.41 -3.15 -0.15
C ILE A 13 9.96 -2.88 -1.60
N LEU A 14 10.74 -3.31 -2.60
CA LEU A 14 10.36 -3.20 -4.01
C LEU A 14 9.08 -4.00 -4.32
N MET A 15 8.96 -5.20 -3.78
CA MET A 15 7.74 -6.00 -3.93
C MET A 15 6.54 -5.29 -3.29
N GLU A 16 6.69 -4.76 -2.07
CA GLU A 16 5.63 -4.01 -1.39
C GLU A 16 5.19 -2.79 -2.21
N PHE A 17 6.14 -2.04 -2.78
CA PHE A 17 5.86 -0.94 -3.68
C PHE A 17 5.04 -1.39 -4.90
N LEU A 18 5.43 -2.47 -5.56
CA LEU A 18 4.68 -3.01 -6.71
C LEU A 18 3.27 -3.45 -6.32
N LEU A 19 3.14 -4.20 -5.22
CA LEU A 19 1.85 -4.68 -4.72
C LEU A 19 0.91 -3.54 -4.36
N LEU A 20 1.43 -2.47 -3.77
CA LEU A 20 0.64 -1.30 -3.41
C LEU A 20 0.06 -0.62 -4.65
N ASN A 21 0.91 -0.34 -5.66
CA ASN A 21 0.47 0.32 -6.90
C ASN A 21 -0.49 -0.57 -7.71
N ILE A 22 -0.27 -1.89 -7.74
CA ILE A 22 -1.21 -2.85 -8.34
C ILE A 22 -2.55 -2.78 -7.60
N SER A 23 -2.55 -2.77 -6.27
CA SER A 23 -3.78 -2.73 -5.47
C SER A 23 -4.59 -1.47 -5.73
N ILE A 24 -3.92 -0.31 -5.83
CA ILE A 24 -4.56 0.97 -6.19
C ILE A 24 -5.19 0.87 -7.57
N THR A 25 -4.43 0.41 -8.57
CA THR A 25 -4.89 0.31 -9.96
C THR A 25 -6.09 -0.62 -10.10
N VAL A 26 -6.03 -1.82 -9.48
CA VAL A 26 -7.10 -2.81 -9.54
C VAL A 26 -8.38 -2.29 -8.91
N VAL A 27 -8.29 -1.71 -7.71
CA VAL A 27 -9.47 -1.18 -7.02
C VAL A 27 -10.06 0.02 -7.77
N PHE A 28 -9.20 0.90 -8.28
CA PHE A 28 -9.65 2.05 -9.06
C PHE A 28 -10.37 1.60 -10.33
N TYR A 29 -9.78 0.66 -11.07
CA TYR A 29 -10.38 0.10 -12.28
C TYR A 29 -11.73 -0.58 -11.99
N ALA A 30 -11.79 -1.43 -10.97
CA ALA A 30 -13.02 -2.14 -10.61
C ALA A 30 -14.15 -1.19 -10.19
N LYS A 31 -13.82 -0.10 -9.48
CA LYS A 31 -14.82 0.86 -9.01
C LYS A 31 -15.29 1.83 -10.10
N ASN A 32 -14.41 2.16 -11.05
CA ASN A 32 -14.66 3.16 -12.09
C ASN A 32 -14.77 2.55 -13.49
N TYR A 33 -15.14 1.26 -13.58
CA TYR A 33 -15.21 0.51 -14.84
C TYR A 33 -16.01 1.26 -15.93
N ASP A 34 -17.14 1.86 -15.55
CA ASP A 34 -17.99 2.63 -16.47
C ASP A 34 -17.28 3.87 -17.03
N ILE A 35 -16.42 4.53 -16.24
CA ILE A 35 -15.70 5.74 -16.64
C ILE A 35 -14.64 5.43 -17.69
N PHE A 36 -13.95 4.29 -17.56
CA PHE A 36 -12.96 3.81 -18.53
C PHE A 36 -13.55 3.43 -19.89
N SER A 37 -14.88 3.27 -19.98
CA SER A 37 -15.59 3.06 -21.25
C SER A 37 -15.94 4.35 -22.00
N THR A 38 -15.69 5.52 -21.40
CA THR A 38 -16.08 6.85 -21.92
C THR A 38 -14.87 7.80 -22.06
N SER A 39 -15.06 8.97 -22.68
CA SER A 39 -14.00 9.98 -22.90
C SER A 39 -13.49 10.71 -21.65
N ARG A 40 -13.92 10.34 -20.43
CA ARG A 40 -13.51 10.94 -19.13
C ARG A 40 -12.26 10.31 -18.50
N VAL A 41 -11.51 9.53 -19.29
CA VAL A 41 -10.30 8.81 -18.85
C VAL A 41 -9.21 9.76 -18.32
N TYR A 42 -9.07 10.96 -18.90
CA TYR A 42 -8.01 11.90 -18.54
C TYR A 42 -8.13 12.43 -17.10
N ASP A 43 -9.32 12.84 -16.66
CA ASP A 43 -9.56 13.31 -15.29
C ASP A 43 -9.30 12.18 -14.26
N SER A 44 -9.57 10.94 -14.65
CA SER A 44 -9.39 9.78 -13.79
C SER A 44 -7.92 9.41 -13.56
N ILE A 45 -7.02 9.77 -14.48
CA ILE A 45 -5.59 9.45 -14.37
C ILE A 45 -4.91 10.33 -13.31
N GLU A 46 -5.26 11.62 -13.25
CA GLU A 46 -4.69 12.54 -12.27
C GLU A 46 -5.04 12.12 -10.83
N ASP A 47 -6.27 11.68 -10.60
CA ASP A 47 -6.73 11.15 -9.32
C ASP A 47 -5.95 9.89 -8.90
N ILE A 48 -5.71 8.96 -9.83
CA ILE A 48 -4.91 7.75 -9.57
C ILE A 48 -3.48 8.12 -9.20
N LEU A 49 -2.86 9.03 -9.94
CA LEU A 49 -1.47 9.45 -9.70
C LEU A 49 -1.32 10.12 -8.34
N THR A 50 -2.26 10.99 -7.99
CA THR A 50 -2.30 11.66 -6.68
C THR A 50 -2.46 10.63 -5.56
N LEU A 51 -3.37 9.68 -5.72
CA LEU A 51 -3.60 8.60 -4.77
C LEU A 51 -2.35 7.72 -4.59
N ALA A 52 -1.72 7.33 -5.71
CA ALA A 52 -0.50 6.54 -5.72
C ALA A 52 0.63 7.29 -5.00
N ALA A 53 0.82 8.58 -5.26
CA ALA A 53 1.83 9.38 -4.58
C ALA A 53 1.62 9.40 -3.06
N ILE A 54 0.41 9.68 -2.60
CA ILE A 54 0.07 9.71 -1.17
C ILE A 54 0.31 8.34 -0.52
N PHE A 55 -0.16 7.26 -1.15
CA PHE A 55 -0.06 5.92 -0.58
C PHE A 55 1.38 5.45 -0.49
N ASN A 56 2.18 5.69 -1.53
CA ASN A 56 3.60 5.32 -1.51
C ASN A 56 4.39 6.16 -0.50
N LEU A 57 4.09 7.46 -0.35
CA LEU A 57 4.73 8.30 0.67
C LEU A 57 4.41 7.82 2.08
N ILE A 58 3.14 7.54 2.37
CA ILE A 58 2.73 7.02 3.67
C ILE A 58 3.39 5.66 3.90
N TRP A 59 3.29 4.72 2.96
CA TRP A 59 3.92 3.41 3.12
C TRP A 59 5.43 3.53 3.33
N GLY A 60 6.11 4.41 2.60
CA GLY A 60 7.53 4.71 2.81
C GLY A 60 7.83 5.17 4.24
N LEU A 61 7.00 6.05 4.82
CA LEU A 61 7.12 6.44 6.23
C LEU A 61 6.91 5.26 7.18
N ILE A 62 5.97 4.36 6.90
CA ILE A 62 5.74 3.15 7.71
C ILE A 62 6.96 2.22 7.68
N VAL A 63 7.54 2.02 6.50
CA VAL A 63 8.76 1.22 6.32
C VAL A 63 9.92 1.84 7.12
N LEU A 64 10.08 3.17 7.07
CA LEU A 64 11.11 3.88 7.83
C LEU A 64 10.86 3.80 9.35
N LEU A 65 9.62 3.98 9.80
CA LEU A 65 9.23 3.91 11.21
C LEU A 65 9.41 2.52 11.80
N ASN A 66 9.22 1.49 10.98
CA ASN A 66 9.43 0.13 11.45
C ASN A 66 10.88 -0.15 11.81
N GLY A 67 11.84 0.63 11.28
CA GLY A 67 13.20 0.88 11.81
C GLY A 67 14.15 -0.31 11.92
N GLU A 68 13.61 -1.50 12.13
CA GLU A 68 14.31 -2.75 12.38
C GLU A 68 13.88 -3.75 11.31
N LEU A 69 14.91 -4.30 10.67
CA LEU A 69 14.87 -5.36 9.67
C LEU A 69 14.08 -6.61 10.14
N ASP A 70 13.65 -6.68 11.39
CA ASP A 70 12.96 -7.81 12.00
C ASP A 70 11.67 -8.18 11.27
N LEU A 71 10.95 -7.24 10.65
CA LEU A 71 9.81 -7.58 9.78
C LEU A 71 10.26 -8.39 8.56
N TYR A 72 11.34 -7.95 7.93
CA TYR A 72 11.91 -8.51 6.71
C TYR A 72 12.82 -9.73 6.95
N VAL A 73 13.24 -9.96 8.20
CA VAL A 73 14.23 -10.99 8.57
C VAL A 73 13.67 -12.05 9.51
N THR A 74 12.60 -11.76 10.27
CA THR A 74 11.96 -12.76 11.14
C THR A 74 11.28 -13.83 10.30
N SER A 75 11.57 -15.11 10.52
CA SER A 75 10.89 -16.24 9.87
C SER A 75 9.62 -16.71 10.59
N ARG A 76 9.31 -16.18 11.79
CA ARG A 76 8.16 -16.63 12.60
C ARG A 76 6.85 -15.99 12.13
N ILE A 77 5.96 -16.80 11.58
CA ILE A 77 4.63 -16.41 11.06
C ILE A 77 3.80 -15.57 12.07
N LYS A 78 3.78 -15.95 13.35
CA LYS A 78 2.99 -15.27 14.39
C LYS A 78 3.45 -13.82 14.63
N LYS A 79 4.76 -13.59 14.58
CA LYS A 79 5.31 -12.23 14.70
C LYS A 79 5.00 -11.43 13.43
N ARG A 80 5.12 -12.04 12.24
CA ARG A 80 4.81 -11.38 10.96
C ARG A 80 3.37 -10.90 10.86
N ILE A 81 2.39 -11.75 11.19
CA ILE A 81 0.97 -11.37 11.18
C ILE A 81 0.74 -10.17 12.09
N LYS A 82 1.33 -10.16 13.29
CA LYS A 82 1.24 -9.02 14.21
C LYS A 82 1.74 -7.72 13.55
N TYR A 83 2.89 -7.76 12.88
CA TYR A 83 3.45 -6.59 12.22
C TYR A 83 2.63 -6.12 11.02
N ILE A 84 2.16 -7.04 10.17
CA ILE A 84 1.32 -6.68 9.02
C ILE A 84 0.03 -6.03 9.51
N VAL A 85 -0.65 -6.62 10.50
CA VAL A 85 -1.86 -6.04 11.08
C VAL A 85 -1.59 -4.64 11.65
N LEU A 86 -0.52 -4.47 12.43
CA LEU A 86 -0.14 -3.17 12.98
C LEU A 86 0.10 -2.14 11.87
N ASN A 87 0.87 -2.51 10.84
CA ASN A 87 1.19 -1.63 9.72
C ASN A 87 -0.05 -1.29 8.90
N THR A 88 -0.98 -2.21 8.70
CA THR A 88 -2.26 -1.95 8.05
C THR A 88 -3.06 -0.91 8.82
N PHE A 89 -3.19 -1.05 10.15
CA PHE A 89 -3.90 -0.07 10.97
C PHE A 89 -3.22 1.31 10.94
N LEU A 90 -1.89 1.33 11.02
CA LEU A 90 -1.11 2.56 10.94
C LEU A 90 -1.26 3.22 9.57
N PHE A 91 -1.29 2.43 8.49
CA PHE A 91 -1.54 2.91 7.13
C PHE A 91 -2.95 3.51 7.00
N VAL A 92 -3.97 2.81 7.47
CA VAL A 92 -5.34 3.35 7.49
C VAL A 92 -5.42 4.66 8.28
N GLY A 93 -4.80 4.74 9.46
CA GLY A 93 -4.77 5.95 10.28
C GLY A 93 -4.08 7.13 9.61
N MET A 94 -2.90 6.91 9.02
CA MET A 94 -2.18 7.96 8.30
C MET A 94 -2.90 8.38 7.03
N ALA A 95 -3.37 7.44 6.22
CA ALA A 95 -4.08 7.72 4.98
C ALA A 95 -5.39 8.47 5.22
N SER A 96 -6.16 8.10 6.23
CA SER A 96 -7.37 8.83 6.62
C SER A 96 -7.06 10.23 7.11
N THR A 97 -6.00 10.42 7.91
CA THR A 97 -5.57 11.74 8.37
C THR A 97 -5.19 12.65 7.20
N VAL A 98 -4.37 12.15 6.26
CA VAL A 98 -3.98 12.90 5.06
C VAL A 98 -5.19 13.23 4.19
N ALA A 99 -6.12 12.28 4.01
CA ALA A 99 -7.33 12.51 3.23
C ALA A 99 -8.22 13.60 3.83
N ILE A 100 -8.34 13.68 5.16
CA ILE A 100 -9.07 14.74 5.87
C ILE A 100 -8.36 16.09 5.70
N LEU A 101 -7.05 16.14 5.89
CA LEU A 101 -6.26 17.38 5.81
C LEU A 101 -6.28 17.99 4.40
N LEU A 102 -6.18 17.14 3.37
CA LEU A 102 -6.21 17.55 1.97
C LEU A 102 -7.63 17.73 1.42
N LYS A 103 -8.67 17.53 2.24
CA LYS A 103 -10.08 17.58 1.83
C LYS A 103 -10.34 16.77 0.55
N LEU A 104 -9.81 15.55 0.49
CA LEU A 104 -10.01 14.68 -0.69
C LEU A 104 -11.46 14.20 -0.72
N GLU A 105 -12.31 14.91 -1.46
CA GLU A 105 -13.73 14.59 -1.67
C GLU A 105 -13.95 13.57 -2.80
N TYR A 106 -12.94 13.35 -3.65
CA TYR A 106 -13.00 12.50 -4.85
C TYR A 106 -13.35 11.03 -4.59
N PHE A 107 -13.07 10.53 -3.38
CA PHE A 107 -13.40 9.17 -2.97
C PHE A 107 -14.39 9.17 -1.82
N ASN A 108 -15.52 8.48 -2.02
CA ASN A 108 -16.35 8.03 -0.90
C ASN A 108 -15.43 7.34 0.13
N ARG A 109 -15.39 7.82 1.38
CA ARG A 109 -14.30 7.57 2.35
C ARG A 109 -13.93 6.08 2.54
N THR A 110 -14.89 5.19 2.33
CA THR A 110 -14.73 3.73 2.40
C THR A 110 -13.91 3.15 1.24
N SER A 111 -13.97 3.75 0.06
CA SER A 111 -13.28 3.29 -1.14
C SER A 111 -11.77 3.54 -1.10
N PHE A 112 -11.32 4.47 -0.26
CA PHE A 112 -9.90 4.72 -0.01
C PHE A 112 -9.24 3.61 0.80
N LEU A 113 -10.03 2.82 1.54
CA LEU A 113 -9.52 1.75 2.40
C LEU A 113 -9.30 0.45 1.63
N LEU A 114 -10.09 0.20 0.58
CA LEU A 114 -10.03 -1.02 -0.22
C LEU A 114 -8.63 -1.36 -0.76
N PRO A 115 -7.87 -0.41 -1.35
CA PRO A 115 -6.53 -0.71 -1.83
C PRO A 115 -5.57 -1.05 -0.69
N ILE A 116 -5.74 -0.45 0.50
CA ILE A 116 -4.92 -0.74 1.69
C ILE A 116 -5.16 -2.17 2.18
N PHE A 117 -6.43 -2.59 2.23
CA PHE A 117 -6.78 -3.96 2.62
C PHE A 117 -6.31 -4.98 1.60
N LEU A 118 -6.51 -4.72 0.30
CA LEU A 118 -6.01 -5.59 -0.78
C LEU A 118 -4.49 -5.70 -0.73
N PHE A 119 -3.79 -4.58 -0.59
CA PHE A 119 -2.34 -4.53 -0.42
C PHE A 119 -1.90 -5.37 0.77
N SER A 120 -2.53 -5.20 1.94
CA SER A 120 -2.16 -5.92 3.16
C SER A 120 -2.38 -7.43 3.03
N PHE A 121 -3.47 -7.84 2.37
CA PHE A 121 -3.77 -9.25 2.09
C PHE A 121 -2.76 -9.87 1.13
N LEU A 122 -2.46 -9.17 0.03
CA LEU A 122 -1.46 -9.62 -0.94
C LEU A 122 -0.06 -9.65 -0.31
N ASN A 123 0.30 -8.64 0.47
CA ASN A 123 1.58 -8.58 1.17
C ASN A 123 1.74 -9.80 2.09
N LEU A 124 0.72 -10.13 2.89
CA LEU A 124 0.73 -11.34 3.73
C LEU A 124 0.89 -12.64 2.92
N THR A 125 0.21 -12.74 1.78
CA THR A 125 0.20 -13.96 0.96
C THR A 125 1.50 -14.15 0.17
N PHE A 126 2.03 -13.08 -0.44
CA PHE A 126 3.28 -13.13 -1.19
C PHE A 126 4.51 -13.26 -0.28
N PHE A 127 4.51 -12.65 0.91
CA PHE A 127 5.55 -12.88 1.91
C PHE A 127 5.55 -14.28 2.51
N TYR A 128 4.47 -15.04 2.38
CA TYR A 128 4.43 -16.44 2.80
C TYR A 128 5.15 -17.36 1.82
N LEU A 129 5.21 -16.96 0.54
CA LEU A 129 5.80 -17.73 -0.55
C LEU A 129 7.30 -17.45 -0.76
N LEU A 130 7.84 -16.40 -0.13
CA LEU A 130 9.21 -15.88 -0.27
C LEU A 130 10.01 -16.02 1.03
#